data_AF-A0A539CTC0-F1
#
_entry.id   AF-A0A539CTC0-F1
#
_cell.length_a   1.000
_cell.length_b   1.000
_cell.length_c   1.000
_cell.angle_alpha   90.00
_cell.angle_beta   90.00
_cell.angle_gamma   90.00
#
_symmetry.space_group_name_H-M   'P 1'
#
loop_
_entity.id
_entity.type
_entity.pdbx_description
1 polymer ?
#
loop_
_entity_poly.entity_id
_entity_poly.type
_entity_poly.pdbx_seq_one_letter_code
_entity_poly.pdbx_strand_id
1 'polypeptide(L)'
;MSRNDPKARNRLVSVSLDEASISRGAADQEHERQIAIYDLIDENSFALPGRDAGPYGLKIALQDAKLVLEIADENGTPLVAHILSLSPFRGLLKDYFMICESYYAAIRTAMPSQIEAIDMGRRAIHNEAAEVLLERLKGKIECDRDTARRIFTLVVALHWKG
;
A
#
# COMPACT_ATOMS: atom_id res chain seq x y z
N MET A 1 -8.74 -12.70 -24.64
CA MET A 1 -9.63 -11.80 -23.86
C MET A 1 -9.73 -10.48 -24.60
N SER A 2 -10.94 -9.98 -24.83
CA SER A 2 -11.16 -8.78 -25.64
C SER A 2 -10.70 -7.53 -24.88
N ARG A 3 -10.10 -6.55 -25.55
CA ARG A 3 -9.58 -5.27 -24.98
C ARG A 3 -10.64 -4.39 -24.27
N ASN A 4 -11.88 -4.86 -24.18
CA ASN A 4 -13.05 -4.10 -23.72
C ASN A 4 -13.79 -4.78 -22.55
N ASP A 5 -13.17 -5.75 -21.87
CA ASP A 5 -13.69 -6.26 -20.59
C ASP A 5 -13.41 -5.21 -19.49
N PRO A 6 -14.43 -4.62 -18.85
CA PRO A 6 -14.24 -3.68 -17.74
C PRO A 6 -13.36 -4.25 -16.63
N LYS A 7 -13.38 -5.57 -16.40
CA LYS A 7 -12.48 -6.24 -15.45
C LYS A 7 -11.02 -6.24 -15.90
N ALA A 8 -10.75 -6.16 -17.21
CA ALA A 8 -9.38 -6.04 -17.72
C ALA A 8 -8.82 -4.61 -17.56
N ARG A 9 -9.69 -3.59 -17.46
CA ARG A 9 -9.32 -2.18 -17.34
C ARG A 9 -9.36 -1.66 -15.90
N ASN A 10 -10.19 -2.20 -15.02
CA ASN A 10 -10.30 -1.79 -13.62
C ASN A 10 -9.20 -2.42 -12.74
N ARG A 11 -7.95 -2.11 -13.07
CA ARG A 11 -6.78 -2.60 -12.34
C ARG A 11 -5.59 -1.65 -12.46
N LEU A 12 -4.65 -1.80 -11.52
CA LEU A 12 -3.29 -1.29 -11.60
C LEU A 12 -2.46 -2.20 -12.52
N VAL A 13 -1.66 -1.58 -13.37
CA VAL A 13 -0.63 -2.23 -14.22
C VAL A 13 0.78 -1.74 -13.92
N SER A 14 0.90 -0.62 -13.21
CA SER A 14 2.19 -0.13 -12.69
C SER A 14 1.99 0.50 -11.32
N VAL A 15 2.97 0.27 -10.44
CA VAL A 15 3.05 0.89 -9.12
C VAL A 15 4.47 1.36 -8.90
N SER A 16 4.64 2.60 -8.48
CA SER A 16 5.94 3.20 -8.19
C SER A 16 5.91 4.00 -6.89
N LEU A 17 7.07 4.12 -6.25
CA LEU A 17 7.26 4.99 -5.09
C LEU A 17 8.10 6.19 -5.52
N ASP A 18 7.74 7.38 -5.04
CA ASP A 18 8.51 8.60 -5.24
C ASP A 18 9.82 8.57 -4.44
N GLU A 19 10.95 8.35 -5.11
CA GLU A 19 12.25 8.21 -4.45
C GLU A 19 12.72 9.49 -3.73
N ALA A 20 12.20 10.66 -4.11
CA ALA A 20 12.54 11.93 -3.49
C ALA A 20 11.91 12.08 -2.09
N SER A 21 10.71 11.52 -1.90
CA SER A 21 9.99 11.55 -0.62
C SER A 21 10.05 10.23 0.15
N ILE A 22 10.49 9.14 -0.48
CA ILE A 22 10.50 7.79 0.08
C ILE A 22 11.91 7.22 -0.08
N SER A 23 12.62 7.13 1.04
CA SER A 23 13.99 6.63 1.04
C SER A 23 14.05 5.12 0.73
N ARG A 24 15.11 4.72 0.05
CA ARG A 24 15.44 3.30 -0.12
C ARG A 24 15.85 2.71 1.23
N GLY A 25 15.34 1.50 1.50
CA GLY A 25 15.69 0.74 2.69
C GLY A 25 16.97 -0.09 2.50
N ALA A 26 17.26 -0.95 3.48
CA ALA A 26 18.24 -2.02 3.32
C ALA A 26 17.81 -3.02 2.24
N ALA A 27 18.73 -3.89 1.80
CA ALA A 27 18.49 -4.79 0.66
C ALA A 27 17.29 -5.75 0.87
N ASP A 28 17.11 -6.23 2.10
CA ASP A 28 15.96 -7.04 2.52
C ASP A 28 14.65 -6.24 2.45
N GLN A 29 14.65 -5.00 2.91
CA GLN A 29 13.48 -4.12 2.85
C GLN A 29 13.10 -3.75 1.41
N GLU A 30 14.09 -3.54 0.55
CA GLU A 30 13.83 -3.32 -0.88
C GLU A 30 13.26 -4.59 -1.52
N HIS A 31 13.76 -5.77 -1.14
CA HIS A 31 13.21 -7.03 -1.62
C HIS A 31 11.73 -7.20 -1.23
N GLU A 32 11.39 -6.99 0.04
CA GLU A 32 10.01 -7.02 0.54
C GLU A 32 9.13 -5.98 -0.17
N ARG A 33 9.66 -4.78 -0.43
CA ARG A 33 8.96 -3.74 -1.19
C ARG A 33 8.65 -4.18 -2.62
N GLN A 34 9.62 -4.78 -3.31
CA GLN A 34 9.41 -5.28 -4.67
C GLN A 34 8.35 -6.39 -4.68
N ILE A 35 8.39 -7.32 -3.73
CA ILE A 35 7.35 -8.35 -3.56
C ILE A 35 5.97 -7.69 -3.39
N ALA A 36 5.84 -6.71 -2.50
CA ALA A 36 4.58 -6.02 -2.28
C ALA A 36 4.06 -5.27 -3.52
N ILE A 37 4.95 -4.71 -4.34
CA ILE A 37 4.59 -4.09 -5.64
C ILE A 37 4.09 -5.15 -6.61
N TYR A 38 4.80 -6.27 -6.75
CA TYR A 38 4.39 -7.35 -7.65
C TYR A 38 3.04 -7.94 -7.25
N ASP A 39 2.84 -8.23 -5.96
CA ASP A 39 1.57 -8.74 -5.43
C ASP A 39 0.41 -7.78 -5.69
N LEU A 40 0.64 -6.46 -5.59
CA LEU A 40 -0.37 -5.44 -5.89
C LEU A 40 -0.68 -5.37 -7.39
N ILE A 41 0.32 -5.49 -8.27
CA ILE A 41 0.08 -5.46 -9.71
C ILE A 41 -0.63 -6.73 -10.19
N ASP A 42 -0.26 -7.89 -9.64
CA ASP A 42 -0.80 -9.19 -10.01
C ASP A 42 -2.28 -9.31 -9.63
N GLU A 43 -2.61 -9.00 -8.37
CA GLU A 43 -3.95 -9.15 -7.81
C GLU A 43 -4.48 -7.85 -7.17
N ASN A 44 -5.26 -7.10 -7.96
CA ASN A 44 -5.97 -5.92 -7.49
C ASN A 44 -7.29 -5.69 -8.25
N SER A 45 -8.15 -4.90 -7.61
CA SER A 45 -9.30 -4.23 -8.21
C SER A 45 -9.14 -2.73 -7.97
N PHE A 46 -9.04 -1.94 -9.03
CA PHE A 46 -8.80 -0.50 -8.93
C PHE A 46 -9.51 0.28 -10.03
N ALA A 47 -10.32 1.26 -9.65
CA ALA A 47 -11.00 2.14 -10.58
C ALA A 47 -11.14 3.57 -10.04
N LEU A 48 -11.31 4.52 -10.96
CA LEU A 48 -11.67 5.90 -10.63
C LEU A 48 -13.18 6.09 -10.87
N PRO A 49 -13.95 6.52 -9.85
CA PRO A 49 -15.38 6.77 -10.01
C PRO A 49 -15.66 7.74 -11.16
N GLY A 50 -16.55 7.35 -12.08
CA GLY A 50 -16.93 8.18 -13.23
C GLY A 50 -15.86 8.36 -14.31
N ARG A 51 -14.76 7.58 -14.27
CA ARG A 51 -13.68 7.65 -15.27
C ARG A 51 -13.17 6.27 -15.68
N ASP A 52 -13.57 5.82 -16.86
CA ASP A 52 -13.00 4.63 -17.53
C ASP A 52 -11.76 5.01 -18.36
N ALA A 53 -10.64 5.19 -17.67
CA ALA A 53 -9.33 5.50 -18.27
C ALA A 53 -8.27 4.44 -17.91
N GLY A 54 -8.70 3.31 -17.35
CA GLY A 54 -7.83 2.21 -16.97
C GLY A 54 -7.36 1.37 -18.17
N PRO A 55 -6.38 0.47 -17.98
CA PRO A 55 -5.70 0.19 -16.72
C PRO A 55 -4.84 1.36 -16.24
N TYR A 56 -4.62 1.41 -14.93
CA TYR A 56 -4.07 2.59 -14.27
C TYR A 56 -2.63 2.37 -13.82
N GLY A 57 -1.86 3.45 -13.80
CA GLY A 57 -0.61 3.54 -13.04
C GLY A 57 -0.84 4.26 -11.71
N LEU A 58 -0.21 3.77 -10.64
CA LEU A 58 -0.21 4.40 -9.33
C LEU A 58 1.21 4.81 -8.93
N LYS A 59 1.40 6.08 -8.62
CA LYS A 59 2.59 6.57 -7.93
C LYS A 59 2.22 7.01 -6.51
N ILE A 60 2.95 6.46 -5.53
CA ILE A 60 2.77 6.76 -4.11
C ILE A 60 3.90 7.70 -3.68
N ALA A 61 3.55 8.80 -3.02
CA ALA A 61 4.51 9.80 -2.55
C ALA A 61 4.13 10.35 -1.18
N LEU A 62 5.07 11.07 -0.56
CA LEU A 62 4.85 11.80 0.69
C LEU A 62 5.15 13.30 0.48
N GLN A 63 4.17 14.16 0.78
CA GLN A 63 4.35 15.62 0.71
C GLN A 63 3.82 16.25 2.00
N ASP A 64 4.66 17.00 2.72
CA ASP A 64 4.29 17.67 3.99
C ASP A 64 3.56 16.76 4.99
N ALA A 65 4.08 15.52 5.16
CA ALA A 65 3.49 14.47 5.97
C ALA A 65 2.05 14.06 5.56
N LYS A 66 1.72 14.22 4.29
CA LYS A 66 0.48 13.72 3.66
C LYS A 66 0.83 12.68 2.60
N LEU A 67 0.03 11.62 2.55
CA LEU A 67 0.10 10.59 1.52
C LEU A 67 -0.47 11.16 0.22
N VAL A 68 0.30 11.09 -0.85
CA VAL A 68 -0.12 11.49 -2.18
C VAL A 68 -0.22 10.24 -3.06
N LEU A 69 -1.39 10.03 -3.65
CA LEU A 69 -1.65 8.97 -4.63
C LEU A 69 -1.86 9.64 -5.99
N GLU A 70 -0.88 9.54 -6.86
CA GLU A 70 -0.93 10.03 -8.23
C GLU A 70 -1.36 8.89 -9.15
N ILE A 71 -2.44 9.10 -9.91
CA ILE A 71 -3.01 8.11 -10.82
C ILE A 71 -2.82 8.59 -12.25
N ALA A 72 -2.32 7.70 -13.11
CA ALA A 72 -2.15 7.91 -14.54
C ALA A 72 -2.86 6.82 -15.35
N ASP A 73 -3.09 7.05 -16.64
CA ASP A 73 -3.51 6.00 -17.58
C ASP A 73 -2.33 5.08 -17.96
N GLU A 74 -2.60 4.07 -18.79
CA GLU A 74 -1.61 3.10 -19.27
C GLU A 74 -0.43 3.74 -20.04
N ASN A 75 -0.63 4.94 -20.60
CA ASN A 75 0.40 5.68 -21.34
C ASN A 75 1.20 6.63 -20.43
N GLY A 76 0.88 6.67 -19.13
CA GLY A 76 1.50 7.58 -18.18
C GLY A 76 0.90 8.99 -18.18
N THR A 77 -0.23 9.22 -18.86
CA THR A 77 -0.92 10.51 -18.81
C THR A 77 -1.52 10.73 -17.42
N PRO A 78 -1.18 11.81 -16.71
CA PRO A 78 -1.74 12.08 -15.39
C PRO A 78 -3.26 12.24 -15.45
N LEU A 79 -3.97 11.52 -14.58
CA LEU A 79 -5.43 11.54 -14.51
C LEU A 79 -5.91 12.37 -13.31
N VAL A 80 -5.40 12.08 -12.12
CA VAL A 80 -5.77 12.74 -10.86
C VAL A 80 -4.71 12.48 -9.80
N ALA A 81 -4.60 13.38 -8.82
CA ALA A 81 -3.83 13.15 -7.60
C ALA A 81 -4.74 13.30 -6.38
N HIS A 82 -4.67 12.34 -5.45
CA HIS A 82 -5.40 12.39 -4.19
C HIS A 82 -4.43 12.56 -3.02
N ILE A 83 -4.66 13.60 -2.22
CA ILE A 83 -3.84 13.91 -1.04
C ILE A 83 -4.64 13.52 0.21
N LEU A 84 -4.07 12.64 1.02
CA LEU A 84 -4.68 12.10 2.24
C LEU A 84 -3.83 12.48 3.45
N SER A 85 -4.47 12.99 4.50
CA SER A 85 -3.79 13.15 5.80
C SER A 85 -3.45 11.78 6.36
N LEU A 86 -2.21 11.62 6.84
CA LEU A 86 -1.78 10.42 7.56
C LEU A 86 -2.22 10.40 9.03
N SER A 87 -2.84 11.47 9.53
CA SER A 87 -3.30 11.57 10.92
C SER A 87 -4.14 10.37 11.40
N PRO A 88 -5.11 9.86 10.62
CA PRO A 88 -5.90 8.69 11.02
C PRO A 88 -5.10 7.39 11.18
N PHE A 89 -3.92 7.31 10.55
CA PHE A 89 -3.07 6.11 10.58
C PHE A 89 -2.02 6.15 11.69
N ARG A 90 -1.86 7.26 12.43
CA ARG A 90 -0.77 7.42 13.41
C ARG A 90 -0.74 6.34 14.48
N GLY A 91 -1.89 5.95 15.02
CA GLY A 91 -2.00 4.88 16.01
C GLY A 91 -1.55 3.53 15.43
N LEU A 92 -2.11 3.17 14.28
CA LEU A 92 -1.79 1.93 13.56
C LEU A 92 -0.31 1.82 13.18
N LEU A 93 0.27 2.92 12.71
CA LEU A 93 1.71 2.99 12.40
C LEU A 93 2.56 2.78 13.64
N LYS A 94 2.20 3.41 14.77
CA LYS A 94 2.89 3.22 16.04
C LYS A 94 2.83 1.75 16.50
N ASP A 95 1.64 1.15 16.44
CA ASP A 95 1.45 -0.24 16.85
C ASP A 95 2.22 -1.19 15.91
N TYR A 96 2.28 -0.88 14.61
CA TYR A 96 3.09 -1.63 13.66
C TYR A 96 4.57 -1.62 14.03
N PHE A 97 5.13 -0.45 14.37
CA PHE A 97 6.54 -0.36 14.77
C PHE A 97 6.84 -1.20 16.02
N MET A 98 5.95 -1.18 17.01
CA MET A 98 6.10 -1.99 18.22
C MET A 98 6.07 -3.49 17.91
N ILE A 99 5.25 -3.93 16.95
CA ILE A 99 5.23 -5.33 16.49
C ILE A 99 6.54 -5.68 15.77
N CYS A 100 7.07 -4.81 14.91
CA CYS A 100 8.35 -5.03 14.25
C CYS A 100 9.50 -5.16 15.24
N GLU A 101 9.57 -4.28 16.25
CA GLU A 101 10.56 -4.38 17.34
C GLU A 101 10.44 -5.71 18.09
N SER A 102 9.21 -6.12 18.41
CA SER A 102 8.93 -7.40 19.06
C SER A 102 9.38 -8.58 18.19
N TYR A 103 9.16 -8.52 16.88
CA TYR A 103 9.62 -9.54 15.93
C TYR A 103 11.15 -9.66 15.92
N TYR A 104 11.88 -8.54 15.83
CA TYR A 104 13.34 -8.55 15.83
C TYR A 104 13.94 -9.07 17.14
N ALA A 105 13.30 -8.78 18.28
CA ALA A 105 13.68 -9.35 19.57
C ALA A 105 13.41 -10.86 19.63
N ALA A 106 12.29 -11.31 19.05
CA ALA A 106 11.83 -12.69 19.12
C ALA A 106 12.53 -13.64 18.13
N ILE A 107 12.82 -13.22 16.90
CA ILE A 107 13.22 -14.15 15.82
C ILE A 107 14.48 -14.96 16.10
N ARG A 108 15.37 -14.46 16.97
CA ARG A 108 16.62 -15.16 17.32
C ARG A 108 16.46 -16.21 18.42
N THR A 109 15.43 -16.12 19.27
CA THR A 109 15.35 -16.90 20.52
C THR A 109 13.97 -17.41 20.89
N ALA A 110 12.90 -16.91 20.27
CA ALA A 110 11.52 -17.23 20.63
C ALA A 110 11.06 -18.55 20.03
N MET A 111 10.06 -19.15 20.67
CA MET A 111 9.40 -20.34 20.15
C MET A 111 8.58 -20.01 18.89
N PRO A 112 8.40 -20.95 17.94
CA PRO A 112 7.62 -20.72 16.73
C PRO A 112 6.21 -20.16 16.99
N SER A 113 5.53 -20.62 18.04
CA SER A 113 4.20 -20.13 18.44
C SER A 113 4.19 -18.66 18.83
N GLN A 114 5.28 -18.13 19.36
CA GLN A 114 5.40 -16.71 19.70
C GLN A 114 5.61 -15.87 18.44
N ILE A 115 6.39 -16.37 17.47
CA ILE A 115 6.57 -15.72 16.16
C ILE A 115 5.24 -15.67 15.42
N GLU A 116 4.48 -16.77 15.43
CA GLU A 116 3.15 -16.83 14.81
C GLU A 116 2.17 -15.83 15.45
N ALA A 117 2.19 -15.68 16.79
CA ALA A 117 1.37 -14.69 17.48
C ALA A 117 1.73 -13.25 17.08
N ILE A 118 3.02 -12.95 16.91
CA ILE A 118 3.50 -11.64 16.42
C ILE A 118 3.00 -11.41 14.98
N ASP A 119 3.13 -12.41 14.11
CA ASP A 119 2.66 -12.33 12.71
C ASP A 119 1.13 -12.16 12.62
N MET A 120 0.37 -12.80 13.50
CA MET A 120 -1.08 -12.57 13.63
C MET A 120 -1.39 -11.13 14.00
N GLY A 121 -0.68 -10.56 14.99
CA GLY A 121 -0.80 -9.15 15.36
C GLY A 121 -0.48 -8.23 14.18
N ARG A 122 0.60 -8.51 13.44
CA ARG A 122 0.98 -7.75 12.24
C ARG A 122 -0.15 -7.75 11.20
N ARG A 123 -0.75 -8.92 10.93
CA ARG A 123 -1.88 -9.04 10.00
C ARG A 123 -3.11 -8.26 10.46
N ALA A 124 -3.40 -8.25 11.76
CA ALA A 124 -4.53 -7.50 12.30
C ALA A 124 -4.38 -5.99 12.03
N ILE A 125 -3.19 -5.43 12.20
CA ILE A 125 -2.92 -4.01 11.91
C ILE A 125 -3.13 -3.69 10.42
N HIS A 126 -2.59 -4.50 9.51
CA HIS A 126 -2.79 -4.27 8.08
C HIS A 126 -4.27 -4.35 7.68
N ASN A 127 -5.04 -5.25 8.29
CA ASN A 127 -6.48 -5.36 8.08
C ASN A 127 -7.22 -4.11 8.55
N GLU A 128 -6.94 -3.63 9.76
CA GLU A 128 -7.58 -2.42 10.29
C GLU A 128 -7.22 -1.19 9.47
N ALA A 129 -5.95 -1.06 9.08
CA ALA A 129 -5.50 0.04 8.24
C ALA A 129 -6.10 0.02 6.84
N ALA A 130 -6.38 -1.16 6.27
CA ALA A 130 -7.08 -1.29 5.00
C ALA A 130 -8.50 -0.69 5.09
N GLU A 131 -9.22 -0.95 6.18
CA GLU A 131 -10.55 -0.37 6.41
C GLU A 131 -10.48 1.16 6.51
N VAL A 132 -9.52 1.68 7.29
CA VAL A 132 -9.29 3.13 7.37
C VAL A 132 -8.99 3.70 6.00
N LEU A 133 -8.12 3.06 5.21
CA LEU A 133 -7.78 3.53 3.87
C LEU A 133 -8.98 3.53 2.93
N LEU A 134 -9.81 2.48 2.92
CA LEU A 134 -11.05 2.42 2.15
C LEU A 134 -11.98 3.60 2.49
N GLU A 135 -12.20 3.88 3.78
CA GLU A 135 -13.00 5.03 4.22
C GLU A 135 -12.41 6.36 3.72
N ARG A 136 -11.09 6.52 3.75
CA ARG A 136 -10.43 7.72 3.23
C ARG A 136 -10.53 7.85 1.70
N LEU A 137 -10.63 6.73 0.99
CA LEU A 137 -10.71 6.65 -0.48
C LEU A 137 -12.13 6.72 -1.03
N LYS A 138 -13.17 6.64 -0.19
CA LYS A 138 -14.57 6.78 -0.63
C LYS A 138 -14.76 8.01 -1.53
N GLY A 139 -15.37 7.76 -2.69
CA GLY A 139 -15.64 8.76 -3.74
C GLY A 139 -14.41 9.22 -4.54
N LYS A 140 -13.21 8.66 -4.28
CA LYS A 140 -11.94 9.02 -4.95
C LYS A 140 -11.40 7.86 -5.76
N ILE A 141 -11.32 6.68 -5.13
CA ILE A 141 -10.81 5.44 -5.70
C ILE A 141 -11.76 4.32 -5.27
N GLU A 142 -12.19 3.49 -6.21
CA GLU A 142 -12.88 2.24 -5.95
C GLU A 142 -11.86 1.11 -5.96
N CYS A 143 -11.70 0.45 -4.82
CA CYS A 143 -10.85 -0.73 -4.68
C CYS A 143 -11.42 -1.70 -3.65
N ASP A 144 -11.03 -2.96 -3.73
CA ASP A 144 -11.38 -3.95 -2.71
C ASP A 144 -10.43 -3.84 -1.50
N ARG A 145 -10.81 -4.55 -0.43
CA ARG A 145 -10.06 -4.55 0.83
C ARG A 145 -8.64 -5.10 0.66
N ASP A 146 -8.44 -6.10 -0.19
CA ASP A 146 -7.11 -6.68 -0.39
C ASP A 146 -6.17 -5.74 -1.13
N THR A 147 -6.68 -5.01 -2.13
CA THR A 147 -5.99 -3.93 -2.82
C THR A 147 -5.64 -2.82 -1.83
N ALA A 148 -6.59 -2.37 -1.01
CA ALA A 148 -6.33 -1.36 0.02
C ALA A 148 -5.28 -1.84 1.03
N ARG A 149 -5.32 -3.10 1.45
CA ARG A 149 -4.33 -3.71 2.34
C ARG A 149 -2.93 -3.70 1.73
N ARG A 150 -2.80 -4.10 0.46
CA ARG A 150 -1.52 -4.10 -0.28
C ARG A 150 -0.97 -2.68 -0.52
N ILE A 151 -1.84 -1.72 -0.84
CA ILE A 151 -1.46 -0.30 -0.89
C ILE A 151 -0.95 0.15 0.49
N PHE A 152 -1.66 -0.20 1.57
CA PHE A 152 -1.23 0.16 2.92
C PHE A 152 0.11 -0.49 3.30
N THR A 153 0.39 -1.73 2.87
CA THR A 153 1.71 -2.36 3.05
C THR A 153 2.84 -1.48 2.46
N LEU A 154 2.62 -0.89 1.28
CA LEU A 154 3.58 0.06 0.70
C LEU A 154 3.62 1.40 1.46
N VAL A 155 2.48 1.86 2.00
CA VAL A 155 2.40 3.08 2.83
C VAL A 155 3.18 2.94 4.14
N VAL A 156 3.17 1.76 4.76
CA VAL A 156 3.94 1.50 5.98
C VAL A 156 5.45 1.61 5.70
N ALA A 157 5.91 1.18 4.52
CA ALA A 157 7.29 1.33 4.10
C ALA A 157 7.75 2.80 4.02
N LEU A 158 6.83 3.77 3.90
CA LEU A 158 7.13 5.21 3.91
C LEU A 158 7.62 5.71 5.27
N HIS A 159 7.15 5.07 6.34
CA HIS A 159 7.43 5.50 7.71
C HIS A 159 8.61 4.77 8.34
N TRP A 160 9.15 3.75 7.69
CA TRP A 160 10.38 3.10 8.13
C TRP A 160 11.56 4.06 7.90
N LYS A 161 11.82 4.94 8.86
CA LYS A 161 13.14 5.53 9.04
C LYS A 161 13.92 4.55 9.89
N GLY A 162 14.87 3.85 9.26
CA GLY A 162 15.95 3.18 10.00
C GLY A 162 16.73 4.19 10.84
#